data_AF-A0A1V1P0H0-F1
#
_entry.id   AF-A0A1V1P0H0-F1
#
_cell.length_a   1.000
_cell.length_b   1.000
_cell.length_c   1.000
_cell.angle_alpha   90.00
_cell.angle_beta   90.00
_cell.angle_gamma   90.00
#
_symmetry.space_group_name_H-M   'P 1'
#
loop_
_entity.id
_entity.type
_entity.pdbx_description
1 polymer ?
#
loop_
_entity_poly.entity_id
_entity_poly.type
_entity_poly.pdbx_seq_one_letter_code
_entity_poly.pdbx_strand_id
1 'polypeptide(L)'
;FNVSTSSQKGRINIIDESTGIYQYVPLRDETGADYFTFVANDSVDESAPATVTITIIPINDPPVAHSGTLTVRQNQSIGGVFTCTASEDASLTFTIVKNALKGTVQLADATTGAYTYTPALDQYGSDSFTFKVSDGINESHQAIIRR
;
A
#
# COMPACT_ATOMS: atom_id res chain seq x y z
N PHE A 1 -24.59 -14.55 -26.97
CA PHE A 1 -24.29 -13.53 -25.94
C PHE A 1 -23.19 -12.67 -26.49
N ASN A 2 -23.42 -11.37 -26.69
CA ASN A 2 -22.43 -10.47 -27.27
C ASN A 2 -22.24 -9.25 -26.36
N VAL A 3 -21.00 -8.95 -25.98
CA VAL A 3 -20.68 -7.76 -25.18
C VAL A 3 -20.79 -6.52 -26.07
N SER A 4 -21.67 -5.59 -25.71
CA SER A 4 -21.95 -4.36 -26.47
C SER A 4 -21.15 -3.15 -25.95
N THR A 5 -20.80 -3.13 -24.66
CA THR A 5 -19.79 -2.21 -24.12
C THR A 5 -18.82 -2.98 -23.25
N SER A 6 -17.52 -2.74 -23.44
CA SER A 6 -16.49 -3.39 -22.63
C SER A 6 -16.33 -2.71 -21.27
N SER A 7 -16.01 -3.53 -20.27
CA SER A 7 -15.52 -3.08 -18.97
C SER A 7 -14.31 -2.14 -19.12
N GLN A 8 -14.19 -1.17 -18.21
CA GLN A 8 -13.06 -0.23 -18.21
C GLN A 8 -11.95 -0.65 -17.24
N LYS A 9 -12.29 -1.45 -16.23
CA LYS A 9 -11.38 -1.83 -15.13
C LYS A 9 -11.02 -3.31 -15.09
N GLY A 10 -11.39 -4.04 -16.13
CA GLY A 10 -11.15 -5.46 -16.21
C GLY A 10 -11.22 -5.99 -17.63
N ARG A 11 -10.98 -7.29 -17.74
CA ARG A 11 -11.11 -8.05 -18.98
C ARG A 11 -12.24 -9.04 -18.81
N ILE A 12 -13.13 -9.05 -19.79
CA ILE A 12 -14.21 -10.04 -19.88
C ILE A 12 -13.75 -11.12 -20.84
N ASN A 13 -13.70 -12.35 -20.36
CA ASN A 13 -13.43 -13.53 -21.18
C ASN A 13 -14.72 -14.33 -21.30
N ILE A 14 -15.32 -14.37 -22.50
CA ILE A 14 -16.52 -15.18 -22.73
C ILE A 14 -16.10 -16.64 -22.85
N ILE A 15 -16.65 -17.48 -21.98
CA ILE A 15 -16.36 -18.91 -21.93
C ILE A 15 -17.34 -19.67 -22.82
N ASP A 16 -18.60 -19.24 -22.84
CA ASP A 16 -19.65 -19.84 -23.67
C ASP A 16 -20.69 -18.78 -24.08
N GLU A 17 -20.73 -18.47 -25.37
CA GLU A 17 -21.64 -17.48 -25.96
C GLU A 17 -23.10 -17.96 -26.00
N SER A 18 -23.34 -19.27 -25.96
CA SER A 18 -24.68 -19.86 -26.02
C SER A 18 -25.40 -19.81 -24.67
N THR A 19 -24.64 -19.95 -23.58
CA THR A 19 -25.16 -19.90 -22.21
C THR A 19 -24.88 -18.57 -21.52
N GLY A 20 -23.98 -17.75 -22.06
CA GLY A 20 -23.56 -16.49 -21.46
C GLY A 20 -22.60 -16.66 -20.28
N ILE A 21 -21.92 -17.81 -20.17
CA ILE A 21 -20.88 -18.00 -19.15
C ILE A 21 -19.68 -17.13 -19.52
N TYR A 22 -19.23 -16.30 -18.58
CA TYR A 22 -18.06 -15.45 -18.72
C TYR A 22 -17.22 -15.46 -17.45
N GLN A 23 -15.96 -15.07 -17.60
CA GLN A 23 -15.06 -14.75 -16.50
C GLN A 23 -14.69 -13.27 -16.57
N TYR A 24 -14.70 -12.61 -15.42
CA TYR A 24 -14.20 -11.26 -15.27
C TYR A 24 -12.86 -11.29 -14.51
N VAL A 25 -11.86 -10.61 -15.05
CA VAL A 25 -10.54 -10.46 -14.42
C VAL A 25 -10.25 -8.97 -14.28
N PRO A 26 -10.26 -8.39 -13.06
CA PRO A 26 -9.86 -7.00 -12.85
C PRO A 26 -8.46 -6.72 -13.42
N LEU A 27 -8.24 -5.52 -13.95
CA LEU A 27 -6.89 -5.05 -14.22
C LEU A 27 -6.17 -4.84 -12.88
N ARG A 28 -4.84 -4.89 -12.95
CA ARG A 28 -4.00 -4.74 -11.76
C ARG A 28 -4.26 -3.39 -11.09
N ASP A 29 -4.38 -3.42 -9.76
CA ASP A 29 -4.55 -2.24 -8.89
C ASP A 29 -5.85 -1.46 -9.13
N GLU A 30 -6.83 -2.04 -9.85
CA GLU A 30 -8.16 -1.47 -10.00
C GLU A 30 -9.04 -1.70 -8.78
N THR A 31 -9.90 -0.72 -8.49
CA THR A 31 -10.81 -0.76 -7.35
C THR A 31 -12.15 -0.11 -7.69
N GLY A 32 -13.19 -0.42 -6.92
CA GLY A 32 -14.49 0.24 -7.01
C GLY A 32 -15.41 -0.34 -8.09
N ALA A 33 -16.37 0.46 -8.54
CA ALA A 33 -17.39 0.00 -9.48
C ALA A 33 -16.87 -0.08 -10.92
N ASP A 34 -17.32 -1.11 -11.62
CA ASP A 34 -17.15 -1.31 -13.06
C ASP A 34 -18.44 -1.93 -13.63
N TYR A 35 -18.61 -1.90 -14.95
CA TYR A 35 -19.77 -2.50 -15.59
C TYR A 35 -19.47 -2.86 -17.03
N PHE A 36 -20.30 -3.73 -17.58
CA PHE A 36 -20.37 -3.95 -19.02
C PHE A 36 -21.81 -4.20 -19.43
N THR A 37 -22.10 -4.00 -20.71
CA THR A 37 -23.42 -4.32 -21.27
C THR A 37 -23.31 -5.44 -22.28
N PHE A 38 -24.38 -6.21 -22.42
CA PHE A 38 -24.48 -7.28 -23.42
C PHE A 38 -25.88 -7.34 -24.03
N VAL A 39 -25.95 -7.98 -25.19
CA VAL A 39 -27.21 -8.39 -25.83
C VAL A 39 -27.22 -9.90 -26.03
N ALA A 40 -28.41 -10.50 -25.97
CA ALA A 40 -28.65 -11.87 -26.40
C ALA A 40 -29.15 -11.86 -27.84
N ASN A 41 -28.77 -12.86 -28.63
CA ASN A 41 -29.23 -13.04 -30.00
C ASN A 41 -29.64 -14.50 -30.19
N ASP A 42 -30.76 -14.75 -30.85
CA ASP A 42 -31.30 -16.09 -31.12
C ASP A 42 -31.09 -16.53 -32.58
N SER A 43 -30.08 -15.96 -33.24
CA SER A 43 -29.82 -16.07 -34.69
C SER A 43 -30.84 -15.35 -35.59
N VAL A 44 -31.83 -14.66 -35.01
CA VAL A 44 -32.82 -13.86 -35.76
C VAL A 44 -32.80 -12.42 -35.27
N ASP A 45 -33.07 -12.20 -33.99
CA ASP A 45 -33.21 -10.88 -33.38
C ASP A 45 -32.24 -10.69 -32.20
N GLU A 46 -31.92 -9.43 -31.89
CA GLU A 46 -31.18 -9.04 -30.70
C GLU A 46 -32.10 -8.55 -29.58
N SER A 47 -31.77 -8.88 -28.33
CA SER A 47 -32.45 -8.33 -27.17
C SER A 47 -32.12 -6.85 -26.96
N ALA A 48 -32.91 -6.16 -26.13
CA ALA A 48 -32.46 -4.92 -25.54
C ALA A 48 -31.15 -5.13 -24.74
N PRO A 49 -30.25 -4.12 -24.66
CA PRO A 49 -29.05 -4.22 -23.86
C PRO A 49 -29.35 -4.44 -22.37
N ALA A 50 -28.62 -5.36 -21.75
CA ALA A 50 -28.62 -5.61 -20.32
C ALA A 50 -27.28 -5.22 -19.70
N THR A 51 -27.30 -4.80 -18.43
CA THR A 51 -26.09 -4.34 -17.71
C THR A 51 -25.70 -5.34 -16.63
N VAL A 52 -24.41 -5.66 -16.58
CA VAL A 52 -23.77 -6.35 -15.45
C VAL A 52 -22.95 -5.33 -14.68
N THR A 53 -23.24 -5.18 -13.39
CA THR A 53 -22.46 -4.34 -12.48
C THR A 53 -21.48 -5.17 -11.67
N ILE A 54 -20.27 -4.65 -11.51
CA ILE A 54 -19.15 -5.33 -10.86
C ILE A 54 -18.63 -4.41 -9.76
N THR A 55 -18.31 -5.00 -8.61
CA THR A 55 -17.62 -4.30 -7.52
C THR A 55 -16.27 -4.96 -7.30
N ILE A 56 -15.20 -4.22 -7.59
CA ILE A 56 -13.82 -4.66 -7.39
C ILE A 56 -13.41 -4.23 -5.99
N ILE A 57 -13.23 -5.20 -5.10
CA ILE A 57 -12.83 -4.96 -3.72
C ILE A 57 -11.31 -4.78 -3.69
N PRO A 58 -10.79 -3.65 -3.17
CA PRO A 58 -9.35 -3.45 -3.04
C PRO A 58 -8.74 -4.50 -2.12
N ILE A 59 -7.51 -4.94 -2.45
CA ILE A 59 -6.65 -5.67 -1.53
C ILE A 59 -5.71 -4.64 -0.89
N ASN A 60 -5.50 -4.74 0.42
CA ASN A 60 -4.63 -3.79 1.12
C ASN A 60 -3.15 -4.03 0.79
N ASP A 61 -2.45 -2.97 0.37
CA ASP A 61 -1.03 -2.99 0.10
C ASP A 61 -0.23 -2.50 1.32
N PRO A 62 0.77 -3.27 1.82
CA PRO A 62 1.59 -2.84 2.95
C PRO A 62 2.33 -1.52 2.68
N PRO A 63 2.55 -0.69 3.71
CA PRO A 63 3.41 0.47 3.59
C PRO A 63 4.87 0.06 3.32
N VAL A 64 5.65 0.98 2.74
CA VAL A 64 7.09 0.80 2.48
C VAL A 64 7.88 1.81 3.31
N ALA A 65 8.59 1.32 4.33
CA ALA A 65 9.49 2.15 5.14
C ALA A 65 10.78 2.49 4.38
N HIS A 66 11.26 3.73 4.49
CA HIS A 66 12.48 4.17 3.83
C HIS A 66 13.66 4.26 4.79
N SER A 67 14.79 3.71 4.37
CA SER A 67 16.06 3.85 5.09
C SER A 67 16.62 5.26 4.91
N GLY A 68 17.46 5.69 5.85
CA GLY A 68 18.01 7.05 5.84
C GLY A 68 19.29 7.19 6.66
N THR A 69 19.74 8.43 6.77
CA THR A 69 20.95 8.80 7.51
C THR A 69 20.69 9.98 8.44
N LEU A 70 21.46 10.07 9.51
CA LEU A 70 21.35 11.10 10.53
C LEU A 70 22.75 11.59 10.92
N THR A 71 22.99 12.89 10.86
CA THR A 71 24.25 13.46 11.37
C THR A 71 23.98 14.20 12.66
N VAL A 72 24.71 13.86 13.72
CA VAL A 72 24.51 14.45 15.05
C VAL A 72 25.84 14.73 15.73
N ARG A 73 25.90 15.87 16.42
CA ARG A 73 27.05 16.24 17.24
C ARG A 73 27.09 15.38 18.50
N GLN A 74 28.28 15.08 18.97
CA GLN A 74 28.46 14.35 20.23
C GLN A 74 27.73 15.07 21.37
N ASN A 75 27.14 14.30 22.29
CA ASN A 75 26.45 14.79 23.48
C ASN A 75 25.27 15.75 23.19
N GLN A 76 24.76 15.79 21.95
CA GLN A 76 23.58 16.57 21.56
C GLN A 76 22.52 15.64 20.97
N SER A 77 21.28 15.76 21.46
CA SER A 77 20.15 15.06 20.86
C SER A 77 19.75 15.71 19.54
N ILE A 78 19.19 14.91 18.64
CA ILE A 78 18.61 15.40 17.38
C ILE A 78 17.26 14.75 17.13
N GLY A 79 16.32 15.53 16.60
CA GLY A 79 15.04 15.04 16.12
C GLY A 79 15.09 14.63 14.65
N GLY A 80 14.25 13.67 14.28
CA GLY A 80 14.03 13.28 12.90
C GLY A 80 12.61 12.77 12.71
N VAL A 81 12.24 12.54 11.45
CA VAL A 81 10.96 11.93 11.07
C VAL A 81 11.27 10.73 10.20
N PHE A 82 10.71 9.57 10.55
CA PHE A 82 10.76 8.40 9.68
C PHE A 82 9.94 8.64 8.42
N THR A 83 10.43 8.18 7.27
CA THR A 83 9.73 8.34 5.99
C THR A 83 9.27 6.99 5.46
N CYS A 84 8.16 7.01 4.72
CA CYS A 84 7.58 5.83 4.08
C CYS A 84 6.72 6.24 2.88
N THR A 85 6.35 5.28 2.04
CA THR A 85 5.20 5.38 1.13
C THR A 85 4.07 4.47 1.62
N ALA A 86 2.83 4.91 1.45
CA ALA A 86 1.61 4.17 1.77
C ALA A 86 0.46 4.66 0.89
N SER A 87 -0.70 3.98 0.93
CA SER A 87 -1.93 4.52 0.35
C SER A 87 -2.32 5.83 1.03
N GLU A 88 -2.94 6.76 0.29
CA GLU A 88 -3.18 8.13 0.76
C GLU A 88 -4.06 8.21 2.02
N ASP A 89 -4.96 7.24 2.20
CA ASP A 89 -5.89 7.18 3.34
C ASP A 89 -5.40 6.26 4.48
N ALA A 90 -4.16 5.76 4.41
CA ALA A 90 -3.63 4.86 5.44
C ALA A 90 -3.41 5.59 6.77
N SER A 91 -3.96 5.01 7.85
CA SER A 91 -3.61 5.43 9.21
C SER A 91 -2.30 4.78 9.63
N LEU A 92 -1.21 5.56 9.64
CA LEU A 92 0.13 5.03 9.85
C LEU A 92 0.54 4.99 11.32
N THR A 93 1.24 3.93 11.71
CA THR A 93 1.90 3.78 13.01
C THR A 93 3.32 3.29 12.84
N PHE A 94 4.28 4.03 13.39
CA PHE A 94 5.72 3.75 13.34
C PHE A 94 6.15 3.04 14.62
N THR A 95 7.03 2.04 14.47
CA THR A 95 7.59 1.29 15.61
C THR A 95 9.10 1.14 15.46
N ILE A 96 9.85 1.40 16.53
CA ILE A 96 11.28 1.09 16.60
C ILE A 96 11.42 -0.42 16.84
N VAL A 97 12.12 -1.10 15.94
CA VAL A 97 12.32 -2.56 16.03
C VAL A 97 13.62 -2.91 16.74
N LYS A 98 14.69 -2.19 16.42
CA LYS A 98 15.99 -2.33 17.09
C LYS A 98 16.53 -0.95 17.39
N ASN A 99 16.82 -0.70 18.67
CA ASN A 99 17.41 0.54 19.10
C ASN A 99 18.90 0.63 18.70
N ALA A 100 19.45 1.83 18.82
CA ALA A 100 20.84 2.11 18.56
C ALA A 100 21.74 1.54 19.68
N LEU A 101 23.03 1.30 19.40
CA LEU A 101 23.97 0.73 20.37
C LEU A 101 24.78 1.80 21.12
N LYS A 102 24.97 2.97 20.53
CA LYS A 102 25.77 4.09 21.06
C LYS A 102 24.90 5.29 21.45
N GLY A 103 23.59 5.11 21.46
CA GLY A 103 22.62 6.08 21.88
C GLY A 103 21.26 5.42 22.08
N THR A 104 20.25 6.24 22.31
CA THR A 104 18.87 5.77 22.45
C THR A 104 17.98 6.54 21.51
N VAL A 105 17.13 5.82 20.79
CA VAL A 105 16.07 6.36 19.95
C VAL A 105 14.75 6.21 20.69
N GLN A 106 13.99 7.29 20.76
CA GLN A 106 12.64 7.30 21.29
C GLN A 106 11.71 7.92 20.25
N LEU A 107 10.56 7.28 20.03
CA LEU A 107 9.47 7.90 19.26
C LEU A 107 8.89 9.04 20.11
N ALA A 108 8.88 10.24 19.54
CA ALA A 108 8.15 11.38 20.09
C ALA A 108 6.67 11.29 19.71
N ASP A 109 6.37 10.74 18.53
CA ASP A 109 5.02 10.49 18.05
C ASP A 109 5.02 9.33 17.05
N ALA A 110 4.28 8.28 17.39
CA ALA A 110 4.20 7.08 16.58
C ALA A 110 3.32 7.24 15.33
N THR A 111 2.48 8.27 15.24
CA THR A 111 1.59 8.50 14.09
C THR A 111 2.27 9.33 13.00
N THR A 112 3.10 10.30 13.39
CA THR A 112 3.92 11.10 12.47
C THR A 112 5.28 10.48 12.20
N GLY A 113 5.71 9.50 13.01
CA GLY A 113 7.04 8.90 12.93
C GLY A 113 8.15 9.82 13.45
N ALA A 114 7.79 10.89 14.16
CA ALA A 114 8.76 11.77 14.80
C ALA A 114 9.52 11.02 15.89
N TYR A 115 10.84 11.12 15.89
CA TYR A 115 11.72 10.48 16.87
C TYR A 115 12.82 11.42 17.33
N THR A 116 13.40 11.11 18.47
CA THR A 116 14.64 11.73 18.98
C THR A 116 15.71 10.66 19.13
N TYR A 117 16.92 10.94 18.63
CA TYR A 117 18.12 10.18 18.94
C TYR A 117 18.97 10.96 19.94
N THR A 118 19.32 10.31 21.05
CA THR A 118 20.20 10.84 22.09
C THR A 118 21.47 9.97 22.15
N PRO A 119 22.64 10.47 21.70
CA PRO A 119 23.89 9.75 21.89
C PRO A 119 24.16 9.54 23.39
N ALA A 120 24.71 8.38 23.76
CA ALA A 120 25.24 8.19 25.11
C ALA A 120 26.50 9.04 25.30
N LEU A 121 26.81 9.36 26.57
CA LEU A 121 27.93 10.23 26.91
C LEU A 121 29.23 9.76 26.26
N ASP A 122 29.90 10.69 25.60
CA ASP A 122 31.18 10.52 24.93
C ASP A 122 31.23 9.46 23.83
N GLN A 123 30.07 9.01 23.32
CA GLN A 123 30.00 8.08 22.20
C GLN A 123 30.10 8.76 20.81
N TYR A 124 30.97 8.22 19.97
CA TYR A 124 31.23 8.70 18.60
C TYR A 124 31.33 7.56 17.58
N GLY A 125 31.40 7.95 16.30
CA GLY A 125 31.41 7.04 15.16
C GLY A 125 30.02 6.50 14.81
N SER A 126 30.02 5.49 13.95
CA SER A 126 28.78 4.93 13.39
C SER A 126 27.89 4.30 14.44
N ASP A 127 26.59 4.46 14.24
CA ASP A 127 25.53 3.78 14.97
C ASP A 127 24.33 3.55 14.03
N SER A 128 23.39 2.69 14.42
CA SER A 128 22.20 2.46 13.61
C SER A 128 21.05 1.88 14.41
N PHE A 129 19.84 2.20 13.97
CA PHE A 129 18.61 1.67 14.51
C PHE A 129 17.65 1.33 13.36
N THR A 130 16.69 0.46 13.64
CA THR A 130 15.70 0.01 12.64
C THR A 130 14.29 0.28 13.10
N PHE A 131 13.41 0.50 12.13
CA PHE A 131 12.00 0.77 12.36
C PHE A 131 11.13 0.07 11.30
N LYS A 132 9.84 -0.01 11.59
CA LYS A 132 8.77 -0.43 10.68
C LYS A 132 7.61 0.54 10.73
N VAL A 133 6.75 0.46 9.71
CA VAL A 133 5.49 1.21 9.62
C VAL A 133 4.36 0.20 9.43
N SER A 134 3.23 0.44 10.10
CA SER A 134 1.98 -0.29 9.88
C SER A 134 0.89 0.67 9.42
N ASP A 135 -0.01 0.22 8.56
CA ASP A 135 -1.23 0.93 8.15
C ASP A 135 -2.48 0.47 8.95
N GLY A 136 -2.28 -0.32 10.01
CA GLY A 136 -3.34 -0.94 10.82
C GLY A 136 -3.80 -2.32 10.34
N ILE A 137 -3.37 -2.76 9.16
CA ILE A 137 -3.69 -4.08 8.59
C ILE A 137 -2.39 -4.87 8.34
N ASN A 138 -1.45 -4.27 7.61
CA ASN A 138 -0.17 -4.83 7.22
C ASN A 138 1.00 -4.06 7.85
N GLU A 139 2.18 -4.66 7.81
CA GLU A 139 3.45 -4.02 8.20
C GLU A 139 4.42 -3.95 7.03
N SER A 140 5.24 -2.90 7.04
CA SER A 140 6.38 -2.77 6.16
C SER A 140 7.49 -3.77 6.49
N HIS A 141 8.41 -3.97 5.53
CA HIS A 141 9.75 -4.43 5.85
C HIS A 141 10.47 -3.43 6.78
N GLN A 142 11.51 -3.91 7.48
CA GLN A 142 12.33 -3.03 8.31
C GLN A 142 13.16 -2.06 7.44
N ALA A 143 13.20 -0.81 7.86
CA ALA A 143 14.12 0.19 7.35
C ALA A 143 15.18 0.53 8.41
N ILE A 144 16.34 1.02 7.97
CA ILE A 144 17.48 1.35 8.84
C ILE A 144 17.80 2.84 8.74
N ILE A 145 18.01 3.48 9.89
CA ILE A 145 18.65 4.80 9.98
C ILE A 145 20.09 4.59 10.42
N ARG A 146 21.04 5.17 9.67
CA ARG A 146 22.47 5.14 10.00
C ARG A 146 22.93 6.51 10.47
N ARG A 147 23.60 6.54 11.62
CA ARG A 147 24.31 7.71 12.12
C ARG A 147 25.75 7.72 11.62
#